data_AF-A0A1Y3QN30-F1
#
_entry.id   AF-A0A1Y3QN30-F1
#
_cell.length_a   1.000
_cell.length_b   1.000
_cell.length_c   1.000
_cell.angle_alpha   90.00
_cell.angle_beta   90.00
_cell.angle_gamma   90.00
#
_symmetry.space_group_name_H-M   'P 1'
#
loop_
_entity.id
_entity.type
_entity.pdbx_description
1 polymer ?
#
loop_
_entity_poly.entity_id
_entity_poly.type
_entity_poly.pdbx_seq_one_letter_code
_entity_poly.pdbx_strand_id
1 'polypeptide(L)'
;MTEPDVGGYRIARLAAAGLPTGRAVCGPTAADAVWRQDGVDFRMKAKKKVSFKTTAVTLLIAAAALATAYVLWQYAFPHRYSAVHQGLMIRLGAENEEEVKPVTVRFDGNIRWSLFGAHTFRGLFEVENDPIPVPPNARRIEIRFGKGDFWPIVYTVYAAEENRPFSAGIRLYSYGGLYAGRDLREFAVAKYEDEEITDDGERRSSWDANSGLLIVVPAETREEALERARRLMGRYLRGYPLG
;
A
#
# COMPACT_ATOMS: atom_id res chain seq x y z
N MET A 1 52.04 33.33 11.79
CA MET A 1 53.49 33.08 11.98
C MET A 1 53.62 31.63 12.39
N THR A 2 54.55 30.91 11.75
CA THR A 2 54.83 29.44 11.75
C THR A 2 54.11 28.55 10.70
N GLU A 3 54.60 28.59 9.46
CA GLU A 3 55.09 27.39 8.73
C GLU A 3 56.32 26.81 9.49
N PRO A 4 56.82 25.57 9.28
CA PRO A 4 56.60 24.64 8.15
C PRO A 4 56.41 23.15 8.57
N ASP A 5 56.19 22.23 7.64
CA ASP A 5 57.05 21.02 7.48
C ASP A 5 56.73 20.28 6.17
N VAL A 6 57.77 20.01 5.40
CA VAL A 6 57.73 19.46 4.05
C VAL A 6 58.20 18.01 4.13
N GLY A 7 57.25 17.07 4.20
CA GLY A 7 57.50 15.64 4.29
C GLY A 7 58.04 15.05 2.98
N GLY A 8 59.27 14.54 3.03
CA GLY A 8 60.04 14.06 1.90
C GLY A 8 59.53 12.79 1.20
N TYR A 9 59.75 12.76 -0.12
CA TYR A 9 59.60 11.59 -0.98
C TYR A 9 60.76 10.60 -0.76
N ARG A 10 60.44 9.39 -0.27
CA ARG A 10 61.34 8.23 -0.34
C ARG A 10 61.19 7.55 -1.70
N ILE A 11 62.26 7.60 -2.49
CA ILE A 11 62.42 6.78 -3.69
C ILE A 11 62.87 5.39 -3.23
N ALA A 12 61.97 4.41 -3.25
CA ALA A 12 62.32 3.01 -3.07
C ALA A 12 62.85 2.44 -4.38
N ARG A 13 64.16 2.14 -4.39
CA ARG A 13 64.79 1.20 -5.34
C ARG A 13 64.16 -0.17 -5.16
N LEU A 14 63.53 -0.70 -6.21
CA LEU A 14 63.25 -2.12 -6.36
C LEU A 14 63.97 -2.61 -7.61
N ALA A 15 65.04 -3.36 -7.36
CA ALA A 15 65.83 -4.03 -8.37
C ALA A 15 65.19 -5.38 -8.74
N ALA A 16 65.44 -5.77 -9.99
CA ALA A 16 65.62 -7.14 -10.44
C ALA A 16 64.43 -8.11 -10.28
N ALA A 17 63.52 -8.07 -11.25
CA ALA A 17 62.85 -9.28 -11.74
C ALA A 17 63.19 -9.41 -13.23
N GLY A 18 63.83 -10.53 -13.60
CA GLY A 18 64.27 -10.81 -14.96
C GLY A 18 63.10 -10.77 -15.93
N LEU A 19 63.13 -9.79 -16.83
CA LEU A 19 62.20 -9.70 -17.96
C LEU A 19 62.78 -10.46 -19.15
N PRO A 20 62.01 -11.34 -19.81
CA PRO A 20 62.42 -11.99 -21.04
C PRO A 20 62.60 -10.94 -22.14
N THR A 21 63.73 -11.01 -22.84
CA THR A 21 64.10 -10.17 -23.98
C THR A 21 63.26 -10.52 -25.20
N GLY A 22 61.98 -10.12 -25.19
CA GLY A 22 61.14 -10.14 -26.38
C GLY A 22 61.56 -9.05 -27.36
N ARG A 23 61.95 -9.44 -28.58
CA ARG A 23 62.19 -8.50 -29.68
C ARG A 23 60.85 -7.96 -30.18
N ALA A 24 60.60 -6.67 -29.94
CA ALA A 24 59.54 -5.94 -30.60
C ALA A 24 59.90 -5.77 -32.09
N VAL A 25 59.07 -6.29 -32.99
CA VAL A 25 59.15 -6.01 -34.42
C VAL A 25 58.19 -4.86 -34.70
N CYS A 26 58.72 -3.69 -35.05
CA CYS A 26 57.90 -2.54 -35.40
C CYS A 26 57.22 -2.76 -36.76
N GLY A 27 55.89 -2.90 -36.74
CA GLY A 27 55.07 -2.76 -37.94
C GLY A 27 54.98 -1.29 -38.39
N PRO A 28 54.61 -1.02 -39.65
CA PRO A 28 54.70 0.30 -40.28
C PRO A 28 53.70 1.34 -39.72
N THR A 29 52.78 0.97 -38.85
CA THR A 29 51.90 1.93 -38.15
C THR A 29 51.69 1.53 -36.69
N ALA A 30 51.67 2.52 -35.79
CA ALA A 30 51.64 2.34 -34.34
C ALA A 30 50.35 1.69 -33.78
N ALA A 31 49.37 1.35 -34.62
CA ALA A 31 48.12 0.73 -34.21
C ALA A 31 48.17 -0.81 -34.13
N ASP A 32 49.20 -1.45 -34.71
CA ASP A 32 49.25 -2.91 -34.92
C ASP A 32 50.42 -3.59 -34.19
N ALA A 33 50.69 -3.22 -32.95
CA ALA A 33 51.68 -3.93 -32.12
C ALA A 33 51.13 -5.30 -31.68
N VAL A 34 51.59 -6.39 -32.31
CA VAL A 34 51.27 -7.77 -31.96
C VAL A 34 52.40 -8.35 -31.09
N TRP A 35 52.09 -8.75 -29.86
CA TRP A 35 53.01 -9.49 -29.00
C TRP A 35 52.81 -11.00 -29.20
N ARG A 36 53.85 -11.68 -29.72
CA ARG A 36 53.90 -13.15 -29.81
C ARG A 36 54.76 -13.71 -28.69
N GLN A 37 54.17 -14.55 -27.85
CA GLN A 37 54.87 -15.41 -26.90
C GLN A 37 54.32 -16.83 -27.09
N ASP A 38 55.20 -17.79 -27.37
CA ASP A 38 54.91 -19.23 -27.48
C ASP A 38 53.77 -19.65 -28.44
N GLY A 39 53.66 -19.00 -29.60
CA GLY A 39 52.71 -19.39 -30.66
C GLY A 39 51.24 -19.08 -30.36
N VAL A 40 50.93 -18.40 -29.25
CA VAL A 40 49.59 -17.93 -28.92
C VAL A 40 49.49 -16.44 -29.23
N ASP A 41 48.56 -16.08 -30.12
CA ASP A 41 48.39 -14.72 -30.62
C ASP A 41 47.52 -13.90 -29.64
N PHE A 42 48.15 -13.15 -28.75
CA PHE A 42 47.44 -12.30 -27.80
C PHE A 42 47.08 -10.95 -28.45
N ARG A 43 45.94 -10.91 -29.16
CA ARG A 43 45.33 -9.63 -29.56
C ARG A 43 44.82 -8.88 -28.32
N MET A 44 45.61 -7.93 -27.82
CA MET A 44 45.10 -6.94 -26.86
C MET A 44 44.05 -6.07 -27.56
N LYS A 45 42.77 -6.39 -27.39
CA LYS A 45 41.68 -5.51 -27.80
C LYS A 45 41.80 -4.22 -27.00
N ALA A 46 42.04 -3.10 -27.69
CA ALA A 46 42.08 -1.78 -27.07
C ALA A 46 40.84 -1.58 -26.18
N LYS A 47 41.05 -1.28 -24.89
CA LYS A 47 39.96 -0.97 -23.98
C LYS A 47 39.25 0.28 -24.49
N LYS A 48 38.06 0.09 -25.07
CA LYS A 48 37.20 1.18 -25.56
C LYS A 48 36.99 2.15 -24.40
N LYS A 49 37.49 3.38 -24.51
CA LYS A 49 37.25 4.45 -23.52
C LYS A 49 35.75 4.74 -23.52
N VAL A 50 35.02 4.12 -22.60
CA VAL A 50 33.61 4.42 -22.39
C VAL A 50 33.53 5.83 -21.81
N SER A 51 32.86 6.73 -22.51
CA SER A 51 32.67 8.10 -22.03
C SER A 51 31.80 8.04 -20.78
N PHE A 52 32.30 8.57 -19.65
CA PHE A 52 31.57 8.60 -18.37
C PHE A 52 30.13 9.14 -18.51
N LYS A 53 29.92 10.08 -19.44
CA LYS A 53 28.61 10.64 -19.77
C LYS A 53 27.65 9.59 -20.33
N THR A 54 28.13 8.71 -21.22
CA THR A 54 27.32 7.64 -21.82
C THR A 54 26.91 6.59 -20.79
N THR A 55 27.81 6.19 -19.90
CA THR A 55 27.48 5.26 -18.81
C THR A 55 26.49 5.85 -17.82
N ALA A 56 26.63 7.12 -17.46
CA ALA A 56 25.69 7.81 -16.57
C ALA A 56 24.27 7.87 -17.17
N VAL A 57 24.16 8.22 -18.45
CA VAL A 57 22.85 8.28 -19.15
C VAL A 57 22.20 6.90 -19.23
N THR A 58 22.96 5.85 -19.59
CA THR A 58 22.40 4.50 -19.65
C THR A 58 21.91 4.01 -18.29
N LEU A 59 22.63 4.31 -17.20
CA LEU A 59 22.21 3.99 -15.84
C LEU A 59 20.92 4.73 -15.46
N LEU A 60 20.78 6.00 -15.81
CA LEU A 60 19.58 6.79 -15.56
C LEU A 60 18.36 6.20 -16.29
N ILE A 61 18.51 5.82 -17.55
CA ILE A 61 17.42 5.19 -18.33
C ILE A 61 17.04 3.84 -17.72
N ALA A 62 18.02 3.01 -17.36
CA ALA A 62 17.77 1.72 -16.72
C ALA A 62 17.04 1.89 -15.37
N ALA A 63 17.44 2.87 -14.56
CA ALA A 63 16.78 3.18 -13.29
C ALA A 63 15.33 3.63 -13.50
N ALA A 64 15.07 4.50 -14.48
CA ALA A 64 13.71 4.95 -14.81
C ALA A 64 12.83 3.80 -15.33
N ALA A 65 13.38 2.91 -16.16
CA ALA A 65 12.66 1.73 -16.65
C ALA A 65 12.29 0.77 -15.51
N LEU A 66 13.22 0.51 -14.58
CA LEU A 66 12.97 -0.32 -13.40
C LEU A 66 11.91 0.30 -12.47
N ALA A 67 11.99 1.61 -12.22
CA ALA A 67 10.99 2.31 -11.43
C ALA A 67 9.59 2.21 -12.07
N THR A 68 9.51 2.40 -13.39
CA THR A 68 8.24 2.29 -14.13
C THR A 68 7.67 0.87 -14.07
N ALA A 69 8.50 -0.15 -14.27
CA ALA A 69 8.08 -1.55 -14.18
C ALA A 69 7.57 -1.90 -12.77
N TYR A 70 8.25 -1.42 -11.72
CA TYR A 70 7.83 -1.62 -10.33
C TYR A 70 6.48 -0.96 -10.04
N VAL A 71 6.30 0.29 -10.47
CA VAL A 71 5.03 1.02 -10.35
C VAL A 71 3.92 0.25 -11.06
N LEU A 72 4.13 -0.18 -12.31
CA LEU A 72 3.12 -0.95 -13.06
C LEU A 72 2.77 -2.28 -12.40
N TRP A 73 3.75 -3.00 -11.83
CA TRP A 73 3.50 -4.21 -11.05
C TRP A 73 2.57 -3.91 -9.87
N GLN A 74 2.90 -2.90 -9.06
CA GLN A 74 2.11 -2.52 -7.87
C GLN A 74 0.62 -2.27 -8.19
N TYR A 75 0.31 -1.75 -9.39
CA TYR A 75 -1.07 -1.53 -9.83
C TYR A 75 -1.71 -2.74 -10.55
N ALA A 76 -0.91 -3.59 -11.18
CA ALA A 76 -1.43 -4.75 -11.92
C ALA A 76 -1.89 -5.87 -10.99
N PHE A 77 -1.18 -6.12 -9.88
CA PHE A 77 -1.42 -7.27 -9.03
C PHE A 77 -2.13 -6.90 -7.71
N PRO A 78 -3.15 -7.67 -7.29
CA PRO A 78 -3.72 -7.53 -5.96
C PRO A 78 -2.65 -7.81 -4.90
N HIS A 79 -2.57 -6.94 -3.89
CA HIS A 79 -1.68 -7.11 -2.77
C HIS A 79 -2.47 -7.65 -1.59
N ARG A 80 -1.93 -8.69 -0.94
CA ARG A 80 -2.54 -9.22 0.27
C ARG A 80 -2.52 -8.14 1.36
N TYR A 81 -3.69 -7.84 1.91
CA TYR A 81 -3.86 -6.91 3.01
C TYR A 81 -4.48 -7.69 4.17
N SER A 82 -3.69 -7.90 5.22
CA SER A 82 -4.12 -8.54 6.45
C SER A 82 -3.69 -7.64 7.60
N ALA A 83 -4.66 -7.03 8.25
CA ALA A 83 -4.43 -6.07 9.32
C ALA A 83 -5.45 -6.30 10.44
N VAL A 84 -4.95 -6.18 11.67
CA VAL A 84 -5.75 -6.22 12.89
C VAL A 84 -5.52 -4.90 13.58
N HIS A 85 -6.60 -4.17 13.84
CA HIS A 85 -6.55 -2.85 14.42
C HIS A 85 -7.36 -2.81 15.71
N GLN A 86 -6.85 -2.07 16.69
CA GLN A 86 -7.53 -1.83 17.97
C GLN A 86 -8.18 -0.45 17.94
N GLY A 87 -9.37 -0.33 18.51
CA GLY A 87 -10.07 0.94 18.60
C GLY A 87 -11.22 0.90 19.58
N LEU A 88 -12.14 1.86 19.44
CA LEU A 88 -13.31 2.00 20.30
C LEU A 88 -14.59 1.99 19.49
N MET A 89 -15.59 1.28 20.00
CA MET A 89 -16.99 1.43 19.63
C MET A 89 -17.65 2.36 20.65
N ILE A 90 -18.17 3.48 20.18
CA ILE A 90 -18.84 4.49 21.00
C ILE A 90 -20.25 4.76 20.47
N ARG A 91 -21.18 5.06 21.37
CA ARG A 91 -22.48 5.64 21.00
C ARG A 91 -22.41 7.15 21.11
N LEU A 92 -22.87 7.86 20.08
CA LEU A 92 -22.94 9.32 20.07
C LEU A 92 -24.01 9.86 21.02
N GLY A 93 -23.89 11.13 21.39
CA GLY A 93 -24.81 11.81 22.31
C GLY A 93 -24.21 11.98 23.72
N ALA A 94 -24.56 13.10 24.36
CA ALA A 94 -24.06 13.48 25.68
C ALA A 94 -24.56 12.54 26.79
N GLU A 95 -25.73 11.94 26.62
CA GLU A 95 -26.29 10.95 27.53
C GLU A 95 -25.59 9.59 27.45
N ASN A 96 -24.80 9.35 26.40
CA ASN A 96 -24.13 8.08 26.12
C ASN A 96 -22.61 8.16 26.33
N GLU A 97 -22.12 9.14 27.11
CA GLU A 97 -20.69 9.34 27.36
C GLU A 97 -19.99 8.09 27.91
N GLU A 98 -20.68 7.32 28.74
CA GLU A 98 -20.17 6.10 29.36
C GLU A 98 -20.22 4.86 28.42
N GLU A 99 -20.95 4.92 27.31
CA GLU A 99 -21.05 3.83 26.34
C GLU A 99 -19.81 3.75 25.44
N VAL A 100 -18.71 3.28 26.01
CA VAL A 100 -17.42 3.09 25.32
C VAL A 100 -17.00 1.63 25.46
N LYS A 101 -16.81 0.94 24.32
CA LYS A 101 -16.39 -0.46 24.29
C LYS A 101 -15.13 -0.61 23.45
N PRO A 102 -14.05 -1.23 23.98
CA PRO A 102 -12.90 -1.57 23.16
C PRO A 102 -13.29 -2.61 22.11
N VAL A 103 -12.79 -2.43 20.89
CA VAL A 103 -13.08 -3.34 19.77
C VAL A 103 -11.83 -3.61 18.95
N THR A 104 -11.71 -4.87 18.52
CA THR A 104 -10.72 -5.29 17.53
C THR A 104 -11.39 -5.40 16.17
N VAL A 105 -10.85 -4.72 15.16
CA VAL A 105 -11.33 -4.80 13.78
C VAL A 105 -10.30 -5.53 12.93
N ARG A 106 -10.74 -6.52 12.16
CA ARG A 106 -9.89 -7.32 11.28
C ARG A 106 -10.29 -7.15 9.83
N PHE A 107 -9.30 -6.81 9.01
CA PHE A 107 -9.37 -6.89 7.56
C PHE A 107 -8.45 -8.02 7.08
N ASP A 108 -9.00 -8.99 6.34
CA ASP A 108 -8.19 -10.03 5.70
C ASP A 108 -8.64 -10.24 4.25
N GLY A 109 -7.79 -9.85 3.30
CA GLY A 109 -8.15 -9.86 1.89
C GLY A 109 -7.05 -9.39 0.97
N ASN A 110 -7.46 -8.88 -0.19
CA ASN A 110 -6.58 -8.26 -1.16
C ASN A 110 -7.05 -6.84 -1.45
N ILE A 111 -6.10 -5.92 -1.51
CA ILE A 111 -6.32 -4.57 -1.99
C ILE A 111 -5.75 -4.44 -3.41
N ARG A 112 -6.53 -3.84 -4.29
CA ARG A 112 -6.10 -3.49 -5.64
C ARG A 112 -6.05 -1.97 -5.76
N TRP A 113 -4.84 -1.45 -5.94
CA TRP A 113 -4.63 -0.03 -6.21
C TRP A 113 -4.98 0.29 -7.67
N SER A 114 -5.41 1.52 -7.92
CA SER A 114 -5.75 2.00 -9.26
C SER A 114 -5.10 3.37 -9.44
N LEU A 115 -4.43 3.59 -10.57
CA LEU A 115 -3.75 4.85 -10.90
C LEU A 115 -4.75 6.01 -11.12
N PHE A 116 -5.92 5.70 -11.67
CA PHE A 116 -6.89 6.71 -12.14
C PHE A 116 -8.31 6.49 -11.60
N GLY A 117 -8.48 5.57 -10.64
CA GLY A 117 -9.80 5.14 -10.23
C GLY A 117 -9.85 4.67 -8.78
N ALA A 118 -10.97 4.03 -8.46
CA ALA A 118 -11.21 3.54 -7.12
C ALA A 118 -10.26 2.39 -6.76
N HIS A 119 -9.74 2.41 -5.54
CA HIS A 119 -9.09 1.22 -4.97
C HIS A 119 -10.19 0.21 -4.61
N THR A 120 -9.88 -1.08 -4.68
CA THR A 120 -10.85 -2.11 -4.32
C THR A 120 -10.25 -3.01 -3.25
N PHE A 121 -10.93 -3.12 -2.11
CA PHE A 121 -10.68 -4.18 -1.14
C PHE A 121 -11.64 -5.33 -1.39
N ARG A 122 -11.11 -6.56 -1.42
CA ARG A 122 -11.90 -7.80 -1.47
C ARG A 122 -11.42 -8.73 -0.38
N GLY A 123 -12.28 -9.04 0.57
CA GLY A 123 -11.88 -9.84 1.72
C GLY A 123 -12.95 -9.94 2.80
N LEU A 124 -12.49 -10.30 3.98
CA LEU A 124 -13.26 -10.37 5.20
C LEU A 124 -13.08 -9.05 5.96
N PHE A 125 -14.20 -8.53 6.47
CA PHE A 125 -14.26 -7.49 7.48
C PHE A 125 -14.99 -8.09 8.67
N GLU A 126 -14.33 -8.06 9.82
CA GLU A 126 -14.87 -8.61 11.07
C GLU A 126 -14.58 -7.65 12.22
N VAL A 127 -15.54 -7.55 13.12
CA VAL A 127 -15.42 -6.78 14.36
C VAL A 127 -15.59 -7.77 15.50
N GLU A 128 -14.59 -7.86 16.37
CA GLU A 128 -14.60 -8.76 17.51
C GLU A 128 -15.74 -8.38 18.47
N ASN A 129 -16.43 -9.39 19.01
CA ASN A 129 -17.62 -9.23 19.85
C ASN A 129 -18.83 -8.55 19.19
N ASP A 130 -18.85 -8.41 17.85
CA ASP A 130 -19.98 -7.90 17.09
C ASP A 130 -20.32 -8.84 15.91
N PRO A 131 -21.04 -9.95 16.18
CA PRO A 131 -21.28 -10.99 15.19
C PRO A 131 -22.19 -10.48 14.06
N ILE A 132 -21.68 -10.51 12.84
CA ILE A 132 -22.46 -10.14 11.65
C ILE A 132 -23.43 -11.28 11.32
N PRO A 133 -24.75 -11.02 11.22
CA PRO A 133 -25.81 -12.03 11.04
C PRO A 133 -25.91 -12.55 9.60
N VAL A 134 -24.76 -12.80 8.96
CA VAL A 134 -24.67 -13.35 7.60
C VAL A 134 -23.95 -14.71 7.63
N PRO A 135 -24.38 -15.67 6.78
CA PRO A 135 -23.78 -16.99 6.76
C PRO A 135 -22.30 -16.91 6.33
N PRO A 136 -21.43 -17.84 6.79
CA PRO A 136 -19.99 -17.77 6.56
C PRO A 136 -19.57 -17.65 5.09
N ASN A 137 -20.32 -18.26 4.18
CA ASN A 137 -20.07 -18.21 2.73
C ASN A 137 -20.36 -16.82 2.11
N ALA A 138 -21.13 -15.97 2.79
CA ALA A 138 -21.49 -14.61 2.37
C ALA A 138 -20.69 -13.51 3.08
N ARG A 139 -19.69 -13.86 3.91
CA ARG A 139 -18.90 -12.89 4.70
C ARG A 139 -17.84 -12.13 3.91
N ARG A 140 -17.58 -12.52 2.66
CA ARG A 140 -16.65 -11.79 1.80
C ARG A 140 -17.32 -10.57 1.20
N ILE A 141 -16.71 -9.41 1.39
CA ILE A 141 -17.19 -8.14 0.89
C ILE A 141 -16.26 -7.58 -0.18
N GLU A 142 -16.79 -6.68 -0.99
CA GLU A 142 -16.05 -5.82 -1.89
C GLU A 142 -16.31 -4.36 -1.53
N ILE A 143 -15.27 -3.62 -1.17
CA ILE A 143 -15.36 -2.18 -0.93
C ILE A 143 -14.63 -1.46 -2.06
N ARG A 144 -15.31 -0.53 -2.73
CA ARG A 144 -14.76 0.28 -3.83
C ARG A 144 -14.53 1.72 -3.35
N PHE A 145 -13.27 2.03 -3.03
CA PHE A 145 -12.84 3.34 -2.54
C PHE A 145 -12.82 4.39 -3.64
N GLY A 146 -13.95 5.07 -3.86
CA GLY A 146 -14.11 6.15 -4.83
C GLY A 146 -13.58 7.52 -4.37
N LYS A 147 -14.04 8.59 -5.03
CA LYS A 147 -13.65 9.98 -4.71
C LYS A 147 -14.31 10.56 -3.45
N GLY A 148 -15.38 9.92 -2.95
CA GLY A 148 -16.06 10.29 -1.70
C GLY A 148 -15.42 9.63 -0.48
N ASP A 149 -15.80 10.08 0.71
CA ASP A 149 -15.32 9.53 1.99
C ASP A 149 -16.20 8.42 2.56
N PHE A 150 -17.37 8.19 1.96
CA PHE A 150 -18.31 7.19 2.41
C PHE A 150 -18.24 5.97 1.50
N TRP A 151 -17.96 4.81 2.09
CA TRP A 151 -17.97 3.53 1.40
C TRP A 151 -18.83 2.52 2.17
N PRO A 152 -19.92 2.02 1.57
CA PRO A 152 -20.83 1.14 2.29
C PRO A 152 -20.20 -0.26 2.48
N ILE A 153 -20.36 -0.82 3.68
CA ILE A 153 -19.99 -2.19 4.01
C ILE A 153 -21.22 -3.08 3.82
N VAL A 154 -21.31 -3.70 2.64
CA VAL A 154 -22.49 -4.50 2.25
C VAL A 154 -22.10 -5.96 2.04
N TYR A 155 -22.82 -6.84 2.70
CA TYR A 155 -22.75 -8.29 2.53
C TYR A 155 -23.84 -8.73 1.56
N THR A 156 -23.47 -9.52 0.55
CA THR A 156 -24.42 -10.08 -0.42
C THR A 156 -24.69 -11.53 -0.07
N VAL A 157 -25.91 -11.82 0.36
CA VAL A 157 -26.37 -13.17 0.72
C VAL A 157 -27.22 -13.72 -0.41
N TYR A 158 -26.87 -14.91 -0.90
CA TYR A 158 -27.63 -15.62 -1.90
C TYR A 158 -28.46 -16.71 -1.22
N ALA A 159 -29.78 -16.53 -1.19
CA ALA A 159 -30.71 -17.58 -0.80
C ALA A 159 -30.78 -18.59 -1.96
N ALA A 160 -30.16 -19.76 -1.77
CA ALA A 160 -30.32 -20.88 -2.68
C ALA A 160 -31.68 -21.54 -2.41
N GLU A 161 -32.76 -20.92 -2.88
CA GLU A 161 -34.06 -21.59 -2.94
C GLU A 161 -34.20 -22.27 -4.32
N GLU A 162 -34.45 -23.57 -4.31
CA GLU A 162 -34.40 -24.46 -5.49
C GLU A 162 -35.44 -24.13 -6.59
N ASN A 163 -36.36 -23.20 -6.34
CA ASN A 163 -37.47 -22.84 -7.26
C ASN A 163 -37.70 -21.33 -7.44
N ARG A 164 -36.73 -20.47 -7.09
CA ARG A 164 -36.84 -19.02 -7.32
C ARG A 164 -35.87 -18.52 -8.39
N PRO A 165 -36.27 -17.54 -9.22
CA PRO A 165 -35.33 -16.90 -10.13
C PRO A 165 -34.16 -16.30 -9.34
N PHE A 166 -32.95 -16.38 -9.88
CA PHE A 166 -31.70 -15.97 -9.22
C PHE A 166 -31.76 -14.55 -8.60
N SER A 167 -32.52 -13.64 -9.22
CA SER A 167 -32.73 -12.27 -8.74
C SER A 167 -33.61 -12.16 -7.48
N ALA A 168 -34.50 -13.13 -7.22
CA ALA A 168 -35.40 -13.13 -6.06
C ALA A 168 -34.75 -13.70 -4.78
N GLY A 169 -33.51 -14.22 -4.88
CA GLY A 169 -32.77 -14.79 -3.76
C GLY A 169 -31.70 -13.87 -3.17
N ILE A 170 -31.43 -12.70 -3.75
CA ILE A 170 -30.35 -11.81 -3.29
C ILE A 170 -30.86 -10.97 -2.13
N ARG A 171 -30.27 -11.15 -0.95
CA ARG A 171 -30.46 -10.28 0.22
C ARG A 171 -29.18 -9.49 0.48
N LEU A 172 -29.34 -8.20 0.72
CA LEU A 172 -28.23 -7.32 1.09
C LEU A 172 -28.32 -7.05 2.58
N TYR A 173 -27.22 -7.25 3.30
CA TYR A 173 -27.08 -6.82 4.68
C TYR A 173 -26.05 -5.68 4.73
N SER A 174 -26.50 -4.49 5.13
CA SER A 174 -25.63 -3.32 5.26
C SER A 174 -25.18 -3.18 6.71
N TYR A 175 -23.89 -3.39 6.96
CA TYR A 175 -23.33 -3.21 8.30
C TYR A 175 -23.16 -1.74 8.67
N GLY A 176 -22.90 -0.88 7.69
CA GLY A 176 -22.68 0.54 7.92
C GLY A 176 -21.88 1.24 6.84
N GLY A 177 -21.45 2.47 7.14
CA GLY A 177 -20.59 3.28 6.28
C GLY A 177 -19.16 3.35 6.80
N LEU A 178 -18.19 2.99 5.96
CA LEU A 178 -16.76 3.17 6.22
C LEU A 178 -16.29 4.55 5.75
N TYR A 179 -15.57 5.24 6.64
CA TYR A 179 -14.83 6.48 6.38
C TYR A 179 -13.37 6.24 6.74
N ALA A 180 -12.46 6.33 5.79
CA ALA A 180 -11.09 5.84 5.97
C ALA A 180 -10.06 6.66 5.19
N GLY A 181 -8.84 6.66 5.70
CA GLY A 181 -7.67 7.06 4.93
C GLY A 181 -7.39 6.09 3.77
N ARG A 182 -6.49 6.49 2.85
CA ARG A 182 -6.16 5.68 1.66
C ARG A 182 -5.59 4.30 1.99
N ASP A 183 -4.96 4.13 3.15
CA ASP A 183 -4.22 2.93 3.55
C ASP A 183 -4.95 2.07 4.60
N LEU A 184 -6.19 2.44 4.96
CA LEU A 184 -7.02 1.76 5.97
C LEU A 184 -6.32 1.62 7.34
N ARG A 185 -5.31 2.43 7.64
CA ARG A 185 -4.68 2.48 8.97
C ARG A 185 -5.50 3.27 9.96
N GLU A 186 -6.30 4.19 9.45
CA GLU A 186 -7.20 5.04 10.21
C GLU A 186 -8.57 5.02 9.53
N PHE A 187 -9.61 4.71 10.31
CA PHE A 187 -10.97 4.69 9.81
C PHE A 187 -12.02 4.83 10.93
N ALA A 188 -13.22 5.21 10.52
CA ALA A 188 -14.43 5.24 11.29
C ALA A 188 -15.51 4.44 10.56
N VAL A 189 -16.30 3.66 11.27
CA VAL A 189 -17.47 2.96 10.75
C VAL A 189 -18.71 3.50 11.43
N ALA A 190 -19.57 4.16 10.66
CA ALA A 190 -20.94 4.46 11.06
C ALA A 190 -21.76 3.17 11.00
N LYS A 191 -21.82 2.46 12.12
CA LYS A 191 -22.48 1.16 12.23
C LYS A 191 -23.99 1.36 12.21
N TYR A 192 -24.67 0.65 11.34
CA TYR A 192 -26.11 0.65 11.32
C TYR A 192 -26.63 -0.23 12.44
N GLU A 193 -27.64 0.27 13.15
CA GLU A 193 -28.37 -0.52 14.12
C GLU A 193 -29.42 -1.37 13.40
N ASP A 194 -29.77 -2.51 14.01
CA ASP A 194 -30.69 -3.46 13.39
C ASP A 194 -32.05 -2.83 13.08
N GLU A 195 -32.64 -3.33 11.99
CA GLU A 195 -33.77 -2.76 11.26
C GLU A 195 -34.98 -2.42 12.15
N GLU A 196 -35.38 -1.15 12.15
CA GLU A 196 -36.73 -0.79 12.60
C GLU A 196 -37.72 -1.24 11.51
N ILE A 197 -38.75 -2.00 11.89
CA ILE A 197 -39.82 -2.38 10.98
C ILE A 197 -40.68 -1.12 10.80
N THR A 198 -40.59 -0.51 9.63
CA THR A 198 -41.47 0.61 9.28
C THR A 198 -42.91 0.12 9.16
N ASP A 199 -43.88 1.04 9.27
CA ASP A 199 -45.31 0.74 9.15
C ASP A 199 -45.68 0.05 7.82
N ASP A 200 -44.85 0.26 6.78
CA ASP A 200 -45.01 -0.34 5.45
C ASP A 200 -44.41 -1.77 5.35
N GLY A 201 -43.89 -2.30 6.46
CA GLY A 201 -43.20 -3.61 6.50
C GLY A 201 -41.81 -3.60 5.86
N GLU A 202 -41.32 -2.44 5.41
CA GLU A 202 -39.95 -2.29 4.94
C GLU A 202 -38.99 -2.21 6.13
N ARG A 203 -37.90 -2.94 6.01
CA ARG A 203 -36.79 -2.87 6.95
C ARG A 203 -35.82 -1.81 6.47
N ARG A 204 -35.59 -0.78 7.28
CA ARG A 204 -34.58 0.24 7.02
C ARG A 204 -33.60 0.26 8.17
N SER A 205 -32.32 0.26 7.82
CA SER A 205 -31.25 0.52 8.76
C SER A 205 -30.65 1.88 8.43
N SER A 206 -30.56 2.73 9.44
CA SER A 206 -30.04 4.09 9.32
C SER A 206 -29.04 4.36 10.42
N TRP A 207 -28.23 5.40 10.20
CA TRP A 207 -27.32 5.93 11.20
C TRP A 207 -27.56 7.42 11.34
N ASP A 208 -27.54 7.89 12.58
CA ASP A 208 -27.76 9.29 12.93
C ASP A 208 -26.52 9.87 13.62
N ALA A 209 -26.23 11.15 13.35
CA ALA A 209 -25.03 11.83 13.87
C ALA A 209 -25.15 12.26 15.34
N ASN A 210 -26.32 12.15 15.96
CA ASN A 210 -26.56 12.52 17.35
C ASN A 210 -26.57 11.30 18.27
N SER A 211 -27.01 10.12 17.80
CA SER A 211 -27.17 8.92 18.64
C SER A 211 -26.58 7.63 18.05
N GLY A 212 -26.02 7.69 16.84
CA GLY A 212 -25.54 6.52 16.12
C GLY A 212 -24.30 5.87 16.74
N LEU A 213 -24.10 4.60 16.42
CA LEU A 213 -22.90 3.86 16.81
C LEU A 213 -21.73 4.15 15.85
N LEU A 214 -20.58 4.47 16.42
CA LEU A 214 -19.32 4.64 15.70
C LEU A 214 -18.30 3.63 16.18
N ILE A 215 -17.62 2.97 15.25
CA ILE A 215 -16.36 2.27 15.51
C ILE A 215 -15.24 3.15 14.98
N VAL A 216 -14.28 3.53 15.81
CA VAL A 216 -13.17 4.40 15.41
C VAL A 216 -11.85 3.72 15.70
N VAL A 217 -10.97 3.73 14.70
CA VAL A 217 -9.70 3.02 14.70
C VAL A 217 -8.57 3.91 14.15
N PRO A 218 -7.40 3.93 14.81
CA PRO A 218 -7.21 3.53 16.20
C PRO A 218 -8.02 4.45 17.14
N ALA A 219 -8.14 4.13 18.42
CA ALA A 219 -8.56 5.06 19.47
C ALA A 219 -8.36 4.40 20.85
N GLU A 220 -7.92 5.19 21.83
CA GLU A 220 -7.81 4.75 23.23
C GLU A 220 -8.82 5.45 24.14
N THR A 221 -9.27 6.66 23.76
CA THR A 221 -10.29 7.42 24.49
C THR A 221 -11.45 7.86 23.61
N ARG A 222 -12.59 8.17 24.22
CA ARG A 222 -13.78 8.66 23.53
C ARG A 222 -13.49 9.97 22.80
N GLU A 223 -12.77 10.89 23.43
CA GLU A 223 -12.43 12.19 22.85
C GLU A 223 -11.56 12.03 21.61
N GLU A 224 -10.56 11.14 21.67
CA GLU A 224 -9.70 10.81 20.54
C GLU A 224 -10.51 10.17 19.39
N ALA A 225 -11.42 9.25 19.72
CA ALA A 225 -12.33 8.64 18.76
C ALA A 225 -13.22 9.68 18.08
N LEU A 226 -13.82 10.62 18.83
CA LEU A 226 -14.67 11.68 18.29
C LEU A 226 -13.89 12.64 17.41
N GLU A 227 -12.70 13.08 17.83
CA GLU A 227 -11.84 13.96 17.02
C GLU A 227 -11.48 13.29 15.69
N ARG A 228 -11.06 12.03 15.75
CA ARG A 228 -10.69 11.24 14.57
C ARG A 228 -11.88 11.01 13.64
N ALA A 229 -13.05 10.67 14.18
CA ALA A 229 -14.27 10.53 13.40
C ALA A 229 -14.67 11.84 12.71
N ARG A 230 -14.62 12.99 13.40
CA ARG A 230 -14.91 14.31 12.80
C ARG A 230 -13.98 14.61 11.63
N ARG A 231 -12.69 14.29 11.74
CA ARG A 231 -11.73 14.46 10.64
C ARG A 231 -12.07 13.57 9.45
N LEU A 232 -12.31 12.28 9.69
CA LEU A 232 -12.60 11.30 8.64
C LEU A 232 -13.95 11.55 7.95
N MET A 233 -14.96 11.96 8.70
CA MET A 233 -16.33 12.17 8.24
C MET A 233 -16.58 13.62 7.79
N GLY A 234 -15.60 14.52 7.92
CA GLY A 234 -15.82 15.97 7.79
C GLY A 234 -16.47 16.40 6.47
N ARG A 235 -16.07 15.84 5.32
CA ARG A 235 -16.70 16.18 4.03
C ARG A 235 -18.12 15.62 3.91
N TYR A 236 -18.38 14.46 4.53
CA TYR A 236 -19.71 13.85 4.56
C TYR A 236 -20.68 14.67 5.42
N LEU A 237 -20.24 15.06 6.62
CA LEU A 237 -21.04 15.82 7.58
C LEU A 237 -21.26 17.28 7.17
N ARG A 238 -20.43 17.85 6.29
CA ARG A 238 -20.51 19.26 5.84
C ARG A 238 -20.56 20.26 7.00
N GLY A 239 -19.83 19.97 8.07
CA GLY A 239 -19.80 20.80 9.28
C GLY A 239 -20.86 20.47 10.33
N TYR A 240 -21.73 19.48 10.09
CA TYR A 240 -22.63 18.98 11.13
C TYR A 240 -21.82 18.32 12.26
N PRO A 241 -22.07 18.68 13.54
CA PRO A 241 -21.30 18.14 14.65
C PRO A 241 -21.67 16.66 14.91
N LEU A 242 -20.69 15.92 15.41
CA LEU A 242 -20.94 14.62 16.05
C LEU A 242 -21.24 14.89 17.53
N GLY A 243 -22.46 14.51 17.93
CA GLY A 243 -23.04 14.72 19.26
C GLY A 243 -22.45 13.86 20.35
#